data_AF-A0A397SBX1-F1
#
_entry.id   AF-A0A397SBX1-F1
#
_cell.length_a   1.000
_cell.length_b   1.000
_cell.length_c   1.000
_cell.angle_alpha   90.00
_cell.angle_beta   90.00
_cell.angle_gamma   90.00
#
_symmetry.space_group_name_H-M   'P 1'
#
loop_
_entity.id
_entity.type
_entity.pdbx_description
1 polymer ?
#
loop_
_entity_poly.entity_id
_entity_poly.type
_entity_poly.pdbx_seq_one_letter_code
_entity_poly.pdbx_strand_id
1 'polypeptide(L)' 'MGSEMPQQFDDVLTELLIDKINLWFKTFKLNPSYIETNVSRDVLVDHIQRHVIQPNKITNAAKELLK' A
#
# COMPACT_ATOMS: atom_id res chain seq x y z
N MET A 1 27.44 5.45 4.17
CA MET A 1 26.61 5.94 3.05
C MET A 1 25.95 4.81 2.22
N GLY A 2 25.89 3.55 2.69
CA GLY A 2 25.34 2.43 1.88
C GLY A 2 24.02 1.82 2.37
N SER A 3 23.60 2.10 3.61
CA SER A 3 22.41 1.48 4.23
C SER A 3 21.15 2.35 4.22
N GLU A 4 21.27 3.65 3.93
CA GLU A 4 20.13 4.58 4.00
C GLU A 4 19.09 4.31 2.92
N MET A 5 19.51 3.97 1.70
CA MET A 5 18.60 3.71 0.58
C MET A 5 17.70 2.48 0.80
N PRO A 6 18.24 1.30 1.22
CA PRO A 6 17.39 0.15 1.56
C PRO A 6 16.45 0.42 2.73
N GLN A 7 16.90 1.14 3.77
CA GLN A 7 16.08 1.47 4.94
C GLN A 7 14.94 2.42 4.59
N GLN A 8 15.23 3.46 3.79
CA GLN A 8 14.21 4.39 3.28
C GLN A 8 13.14 3.65 2.48
N PHE A 9 13.56 2.71 1.63
CA PHE A 9 12.62 1.96 0.81
C PHE A 9 11.74 1.03 1.65
N ASP A 10 12.33 0.28 2.59
CA ASP A 10 11.59 -0.60 3.51
C ASP A 10 10.58 0.19 4.36
N ASP A 11 11.00 1.33 4.91
CA ASP A 11 10.16 2.16 5.76
C ASP A 11 8.94 2.73 5.02
N VAL A 12 9.15 3.19 3.77
CA VAL A 12 8.06 3.69 2.90
C VAL A 12 7.14 2.54 2.50
N LEU A 13 7.68 1.37 2.16
CA LEU A 13 6.88 0.24 1.71
C LEU A 13 6.01 -0.31 2.85
N THR A 14 6.58 -0.43 4.05
CA THR A 14 5.83 -0.82 5.25
C THR A 14 4.82 0.25 5.66
N GLU A 15 5.13 1.53 5.51
CA GLU A 15 4.15 2.60 5.75
C GLU A 15 2.93 2.47 4.83
N LEU A 16 3.17 2.39 3.51
CA LEU A 16 2.10 2.41 2.53
C LEU A 16 1.28 1.11 2.55
N LEU A 17 1.93 -0.05 2.60
CA LEU A 17 1.25 -1.34 2.42
C LEU A 17 0.82 -2.00 3.72
N ILE A 18 1.54 -1.76 4.81
CA ILE A 18 1.27 -2.41 6.09
C ILE A 18 0.52 -1.44 6.98
N ASP A 19 1.12 -0.29 7.30
CA ASP A 19 0.57 0.63 8.29
C ASP A 19 -0.74 1.27 7.82
N LYS A 20 -0.78 1.79 6.59
CA LYS A 20 -1.95 2.54 6.09
C LYS A 20 -3.08 1.64 5.57
N ILE A 21 -2.76 0.45 5.07
CA ILE A 21 -3.76 -0.43 4.43
C ILE A 21 -4.24 -1.53 5.37
N ASN A 22 -3.31 -2.21 6.04
CA ASN A 22 -3.57 -3.47 6.75
C ASN A 22 -3.63 -3.31 8.27
N LEU A 23 -2.88 -2.38 8.84
CA LEU A 23 -2.82 -2.13 10.28
C LEU A 23 -3.53 -0.81 10.64
N TRP A 24 -3.74 -0.60 11.93
CA TRP A 24 -4.20 0.68 12.50
C TRP A 24 -3.13 1.34 13.37
N PHE A 25 -1.88 0.90 13.22
CA PHE A 25 -0.73 1.44 13.94
C PHE A 25 0.50 1.45 13.04
N LYS A 26 1.48 2.27 13.42
CA LYS A 26 2.74 2.46 12.69
C LYS A 26 3.75 1.38 13.05
N THR A 27 4.30 0.71 12.05
CA THR A 27 5.41 -0.24 12.23
C THR A 27 6.71 0.47 12.57
N PHE A 28 7.66 -0.29 13.12
CA PHE A 28 9.00 0.22 13.40
C PHE A 28 9.67 0.67 12.10
N LYS A 29 10.37 1.82 12.14
CA LYS A 29 11.09 2.40 11.00
C LYS A 29 12.60 2.38 11.27
N LEU A 30 13.37 1.89 10.32
CA LEU A 30 14.81 1.68 10.43
C LEU A 30 15.61 2.96 10.19
N ASN A 31 15.11 3.84 9.30
CA ASN A 31 15.77 5.09 8.97
C ASN A 31 15.50 6.14 10.07
N PRO A 32 16.53 6.66 10.74
CA PRO A 32 16.38 7.74 11.73
C PRO A 32 15.79 9.03 11.15
N SER A 33 15.94 9.23 9.84
CA SER A 33 15.40 10.38 9.11
C SER A 33 14.08 10.08 8.39
N TYR A 34 13.35 9.05 8.82
CA TYR A 34 12.05 8.71 8.25
C TYR A 34 11.08 9.91 8.37
N ILE A 35 10.43 10.22 7.25
CA ILE A 35 9.33 11.17 7.18
C ILE A 35 8.14 10.43 6.58
N GLU A 36 6.99 10.52 7.25
CA GLU A 36 5.78 9.88 6.77
C GLU A 36 5.33 10.49 5.44
N THR A 37 4.90 9.63 4.51
CA THR A 37 4.40 10.11 3.22
C THR A 37 3.06 10.82 3.38
N ASN A 38 2.83 11.81 2.51
CA ASN A 38 1.54 12.52 2.43
C ASN A 38 0.46 11.72 1.66
N VAL A 39 0.71 10.44 1.35
CA VAL A 39 -0.25 9.61 0.61
C VAL A 39 -1.32 9.11 1.57
N SER A 40 -2.59 9.42 1.26
CA SER A 40 -3.72 8.94 2.06
C SER A 40 -4.06 7.48 1.75
N ARG A 41 -4.69 6.81 2.72
CA ARG A 41 -5.18 5.44 2.57
C ARG A 41 -6.14 5.30 1.39
N ASP A 42 -7.05 6.27 1.19
CA ASP A 42 -8.05 6.20 0.13
C ASP A 42 -7.42 6.20 -1.26
N VAL A 43 -6.37 7.00 -1.46
CA VAL A 43 -5.60 7.03 -2.71
C VAL A 43 -4.92 5.68 -2.96
N LEU A 44 -4.35 5.06 -1.92
CA LEU A 44 -3.72 3.74 -2.03
C LEU A 44 -4.72 2.65 -2.39
N VAL A 45 -5.88 2.63 -1.71
CA VAL A 45 -6.93 1.63 -1.97
C VAL A 45 -7.46 1.75 -3.39
N ASP A 46 -7.75 2.97 -3.85
CA ASP A 46 -8.20 3.23 -5.22
C ASP A 46 -7.16 2.76 -6.25
N HIS A 47 -5.88 3.05 -6.01
CA HIS A 47 -4.80 2.64 -6.91
C HIS A 47 -4.65 1.11 -6.98
N ILE A 48 -4.69 0.41 -5.84
CA ILE A 48 -4.65 -1.06 -5.79
C ILE A 48 -5.87 -1.67 -6.46
N GLN A 49 -7.06 -1.12 -6.22
CA GLN A 49 -8.27 -1.61 -6.84
C GLN A 49 -8.18 -1.52 -8.37
N ARG A 50 -7.77 -0.37 -8.92
CA ARG A 50 -7.66 -0.15 -10.37
C ARG A 50 -6.58 -0.99 -11.04
N HIS A 51 -5.41 -1.12 -10.42
CA HIS A 51 -4.24 -1.68 -11.10
C HIS A 51 -3.88 -3.12 -10.70
N VAL A 52 -4.31 -3.57 -9.52
CA VAL A 52 -3.97 -4.91 -9.01
C VAL A 52 -5.19 -5.83 -9.01
N ILE A 53 -6.37 -5.33 -8.63
CA ILE A 53 -7.57 -6.15 -8.44
C ILE A 53 -8.44 -6.19 -9.70
N GLN A 54 -8.61 -5.07 -10.41
CA GLN A 54 -9.64 -4.90 -11.43
C GLN A 54 -9.40 -5.47 -12.84
N PRO A 55 -8.20 -5.85 -13.33
CA PRO A 55 -8.09 -6.23 -14.75
C PRO A 55 -8.99 -7.42 -15.16
N ASN A 56 -9.31 -8.34 -14.25
CA ASN A 56 -10.11 -9.55 -14.56
C ASN A 56 -11.34 -9.79 -13.66
N LYS A 57 -11.65 -8.92 -12.69
CA LYS A 57 -12.72 -9.18 -11.72
C LYS A 57 -14.09 -8.59 -12.06
N ILE A 58 -14.18 -7.50 -12.82
CA ILE A 58 -15.49 -6.91 -13.17
C ILE A 58 -16.33 -7.90 -13.98
N THR A 59 -15.72 -8.56 -14.96
CA THR A 59 -16.38 -9.58 -15.79
C THR A 59 -16.84 -10.80 -14.98
N ASN A 60 -16.12 -11.15 -13.91
CA ASN A 60 -16.48 -12.27 -13.04
C ASN A 60 -17.53 -11.89 -11.99
N ALA A 61 -17.45 -10.69 -11.40
CA ALA A 61 -18.45 -10.19 -10.46
C ALA A 61 -19.83 -10.02 -11.11
N ALA A 62 -19.88 -9.53 -12.36
CA ALA A 62 -21.14 -9.47 -13.11
C ALA A 62 -21.72 -10.86 -13.39
N LYS A 63 -20.88 -11.88 -13.65
CA LYS A 63 -21.32 -13.27 -13.82
C LYS A 63 -21.80 -13.92 -12.52
N GLU A 64 -21.24 -13.52 -11.38
CA GLU A 64 -21.65 -14.02 -10.06
C GLU A 64 -22.97 -13.39 -9.57
N LEU A 65 -23.23 -12.13 -9.91
CA LEU A 65 -24.49 -11.43 -9.58
C LEU A 65 -25.69 -11.85 -10.45
N LEU A 66 -25.44 -12.41 -11.63
CA LEU A 66 -26.48 -12.89 -12.56
C LEU A 66 -26.78 -14.40 -12.41
N LYS A 67 -26.28 -15.04 -11.34
CA LYS A 67 -26.70 -16.38 -10.90
C LYS A 67 -27.77 -16.27 -9.83
#